data_AF-A0A3D2W111-F1
#
_entry.id   AF-A0A3D2W111-F1
#
_cell.length_a   1.000
_cell.length_b   1.000
_cell.length_c   1.000
_cell.angle_alpha   90.00
_cell.angle_beta   90.00
_cell.angle_gamma   90.00
#
_symmetry.space_group_name_H-M   'P 1'
#
loop_
_entity.id
_entity.type
_entity.pdbx_description
1 polymer ?
#
loop_
_entity_poly.entity_id
_entity_poly.type
_entity_poly.pdbx_seq_one_letter_code
_entity_poly.pdbx_strand_id
1 'polypeptide(L)'
;MERAKFYDTVRGAGAGLFGGHLSQAQVSGIEGILNAFVRFGDKRSKTLAYALATAYHETGTRMVPVREGFAKTDAQARAVVAGRKYGKPAANGIVYYGRGHVQLTWQSNYKDTGDKIGLDLVGNPDLMLDPEISARVLIEGLIDGRWNGKKLGIAHYLPDDGPDDEKNARRTVNVLDRWSDIARYYRAFLRSIDASGGIPKTVVEPAGPRLVPGPAPVPAPMPQPGKPDILPVLLLLLSLIEKRRKAEGKSDAGEFEIIRKVLEQLRGAKPAEPPPLTPINAALGNAIGQPLNGRKTGIGVLGLLATSLLPTLFPENGEAIVKAFDLGAADGAEKLANGTSVLHGIFGALAGWGVLGKAEKWVHLILGKKVG
;
A
#
# COMPACT_ATOMS: atom_id res chain seq x y z
N MET A 1 15.77 24.18 -3.71
CA MET A 1 14.98 24.08 -2.47
C MET A 1 15.66 23.15 -1.49
N GLU A 2 15.99 23.65 -0.30
CA GLU A 2 16.53 22.87 0.81
C GLU A 2 15.40 22.15 1.56
N ARG A 3 15.36 20.81 1.47
CA ARG A 3 14.27 19.99 2.04
C ARG A 3 14.10 20.17 3.55
N ALA A 4 15.19 20.21 4.30
CA ALA A 4 15.13 20.37 5.76
C ALA A 4 14.41 21.67 6.15
N LYS A 5 14.86 22.81 5.60
CA LYS A 5 14.28 24.13 5.82
C LYS A 5 12.82 24.23 5.35
N PHE A 6 12.47 23.55 4.26
CA PHE A 6 11.09 23.46 3.80
C PHE A 6 10.20 22.82 4.87
N TYR A 7 10.60 21.66 5.40
CA TYR A 7 9.80 20.98 6.43
C TYR A 7 9.77 21.71 7.75
N ASP A 8 10.86 22.38 8.14
CA ASP A 8 10.87 23.20 9.35
C ASP A 8 9.85 24.34 9.24
N THR A 9 9.76 24.96 8.05
CA THR A 9 8.76 26.01 7.79
C THR A 9 7.34 25.44 7.77
N VAL A 10 7.12 24.29 7.13
CA VAL A 10 5.80 23.62 7.10
C VAL A 10 5.31 23.21 8.49
N ARG A 11 6.23 22.81 9.39
CA ARG A 11 5.92 22.51 10.80
C ARG A 11 5.77 23.77 11.64
N GLY A 12 6.22 24.93 11.18
CA GLY A 12 6.11 26.18 11.93
C GLY A 12 4.65 26.56 12.19
N ALA A 13 4.33 27.03 13.39
CA ALA A 13 2.98 27.49 13.74
C ALA A 13 2.44 28.55 12.77
N GLY A 14 3.33 29.41 12.24
CA GLY A 14 2.99 30.43 11.24
C GLY A 14 2.59 29.91 9.85
N ALA A 15 2.84 28.62 9.55
CA ALA A 15 2.34 28.01 8.33
C ALA A 15 0.84 27.71 8.41
N GLY A 16 0.30 27.43 9.61
CA GLY A 16 -1.08 27.00 9.78
C GLY A 16 -1.39 25.66 9.07
N LEU A 17 -0.36 24.86 8.80
CA LEU A 17 -0.44 23.54 8.17
C LEU A 17 -0.13 22.45 9.19
N PHE A 18 -0.83 21.32 9.07
CA PHE A 18 -0.58 20.07 9.83
C PHE A 18 -0.53 20.18 11.38
N GLY A 19 -0.93 21.30 11.99
CA GLY A 19 -0.93 21.44 13.45
C GLY A 19 0.46 21.35 14.08
N GLY A 20 1.51 21.73 13.34
CA GLY A 20 2.88 21.81 13.85
C GLY A 20 3.70 20.51 13.79
N HIS A 21 3.09 19.40 13.36
CA HIS A 21 3.76 18.11 13.28
C HIS A 21 3.36 17.38 12.00
N LEU A 22 4.22 16.49 11.53
CA LEU A 22 3.99 15.68 10.32
C LEU A 22 4.19 14.21 10.67
N SER A 23 3.24 13.38 10.29
CA SER A 23 3.42 11.93 10.29
C SER A 23 4.39 11.51 9.20
N GLN A 24 5.01 10.34 9.35
CA GLN A 24 5.90 9.79 8.32
C GLN A 24 5.19 9.57 6.98
N ALA A 25 3.89 9.22 7.01
CA ALA A 25 3.10 9.08 5.80
C ALA A 25 2.93 10.42 5.06
N GLN A 26 2.69 11.52 5.79
CA GLN A 26 2.61 12.85 5.20
C GLN A 26 3.94 13.29 4.62
N VAL A 27 5.05 13.07 5.33
CA VAL A 27 6.40 13.36 4.81
C VAL A 27 6.65 12.57 3.52
N SER A 28 6.36 11.27 3.51
CA SER A 28 6.59 10.41 2.35
C SER A 28 5.73 10.83 1.16
N GLY A 29 4.47 11.21 1.39
CA GLY A 29 3.57 11.73 0.37
C GLY A 29 4.03 13.06 -0.21
N ILE A 30 4.47 13.99 0.65
CA ILE A 30 5.05 15.27 0.23
C ILE A 30 6.33 15.03 -0.59
N GLU A 31 7.25 14.18 -0.14
CA GLU A 31 8.45 13.82 -0.93
C GLU A 31 8.08 13.23 -2.29
N GLY A 32 7.06 12.36 -2.36
CA GLY A 32 6.57 11.83 -3.62
C GLY A 32 6.14 12.93 -4.60
N ILE A 33 5.37 13.91 -4.14
CA ILE A 33 4.97 15.08 -4.94
C ILE A 33 6.18 15.91 -5.36
N LEU A 34 7.09 16.19 -4.43
CA LEU A 34 8.26 17.00 -4.70
C LEU A 34 9.20 16.33 -5.72
N ASN A 35 9.38 15.01 -5.65
CA ASN A 35 10.20 14.23 -6.58
C ASN A 35 9.53 14.12 -7.96
N ALA A 36 8.21 13.94 -8.00
CA ALA A 36 7.45 14.01 -9.25
C ALA A 36 7.56 15.40 -9.89
N PHE A 37 7.57 16.48 -9.10
CA PHE A 37 7.71 17.85 -9.62
C PHE A 37 9.10 18.11 -10.22
N VAL A 38 10.16 17.50 -9.68
CA VAL A 38 11.49 17.57 -10.31
C VAL A 38 11.47 16.94 -11.71
N ARG A 39 10.72 15.85 -11.90
CA ARG A 39 10.67 15.09 -13.16
C ARG A 39 9.71 15.67 -14.20
N PHE A 40 8.54 16.12 -13.75
CA PHE A 40 7.40 16.45 -14.62
C PHE A 40 6.88 17.89 -14.44
N GLY A 41 7.44 18.64 -13.49
CA GLY A 41 7.04 20.01 -13.19
C GLY A 41 7.60 21.03 -14.19
N ASP A 42 7.03 22.23 -14.12
CA ASP A 42 7.39 23.40 -14.96
C ASP A 42 8.47 24.30 -14.30
N LYS A 43 9.08 23.84 -13.20
CA LYS A 43 10.05 24.57 -12.37
C LYS A 43 9.51 25.84 -11.71
N ARG A 44 8.19 26.02 -11.65
CA ARG A 44 7.57 27.20 -11.03
C ARG A 44 7.17 26.91 -9.59
N SER A 45 7.69 27.70 -8.64
CA SER A 45 7.32 27.56 -7.21
C SER A 45 5.81 27.63 -7.00
N LYS A 46 5.10 28.50 -7.76
CA LYS A 46 3.65 28.64 -7.70
C LYS A 46 2.91 27.37 -8.11
N THR A 47 3.36 26.68 -9.16
CA THR A 47 2.77 25.39 -9.60
C THR A 47 2.94 24.33 -8.51
N LEU A 48 4.15 24.19 -7.96
CA LEU A 48 4.39 23.22 -6.89
C LEU A 48 3.58 23.53 -5.62
N ALA A 49 3.56 24.79 -5.20
CA ALA A 49 2.78 25.23 -4.05
C ALA A 49 1.29 24.90 -4.22
N TYR A 50 0.74 25.12 -5.42
CA TYR A 50 -0.65 24.84 -5.72
C TYR A 50 -0.94 23.32 -5.79
N ALA A 51 0.01 22.53 -6.30
CA ALA A 51 -0.08 21.07 -6.28
C ALA A 51 -0.14 20.53 -4.83
N LEU A 52 0.76 20.99 -3.96
CA LEU A 52 0.77 20.62 -2.55
C LEU A 52 -0.52 21.06 -1.84
N ALA A 53 -1.01 22.28 -2.11
CA ALA A 53 -2.28 22.78 -1.58
C ALA A 53 -3.48 21.93 -2.01
N THR A 54 -3.51 21.53 -3.28
CA THR A 54 -4.54 20.66 -3.83
C THR A 54 -4.49 19.29 -3.16
N ALA A 55 -3.33 18.64 -3.13
CA ALA A 55 -3.16 17.35 -2.46
C ALA A 55 -3.54 17.42 -0.98
N TYR A 56 -3.17 18.49 -0.28
CA TYR A 56 -3.53 18.71 1.12
C TYR A 56 -5.05 18.75 1.31
N HIS A 57 -5.76 19.49 0.46
CA HIS A 57 -7.20 19.61 0.54
C HIS A 57 -7.91 18.29 0.18
N GLU A 58 -7.61 17.74 -0.99
CA GLU A 58 -8.31 16.60 -1.57
C GLU A 58 -8.05 15.28 -0.81
N THR A 59 -6.91 15.15 -0.14
CA THR A 59 -6.57 13.94 0.66
C THR A 59 -6.93 14.07 2.14
N GLY A 60 -7.58 15.18 2.53
CA GLY A 60 -7.90 15.46 3.93
C GLY A 60 -6.64 15.54 4.79
N THR A 61 -5.61 16.24 4.30
CA THR A 61 -4.30 16.46 4.92
C THR A 61 -3.36 15.24 5.00
N ARG A 62 -3.74 14.09 4.44
CA ARG A 62 -2.92 12.86 4.47
C ARG A 62 -1.70 12.93 3.54
N MET A 63 -1.77 13.75 2.49
CA MET A 63 -0.74 13.93 1.46
C MET A 63 -0.38 12.67 0.66
N VAL A 64 -1.16 11.59 0.80
CA VAL A 64 -1.01 10.35 0.04
C VAL A 64 -2.25 10.11 -0.82
N PRO A 65 -2.15 9.34 -1.92
CA PRO A 65 -3.29 8.97 -2.74
C PRO A 65 -4.39 8.29 -1.90
N VAL A 66 -5.64 8.71 -2.10
CA VAL A 66 -6.79 8.11 -1.39
C VAL A 66 -7.89 7.75 -2.38
N ARG A 67 -8.74 6.82 -1.96
CA ARG A 67 -10.05 6.62 -2.58
C ARG A 67 -11.03 7.66 -2.02
N GLU A 68 -12.05 8.00 -2.79
CA GLU A 68 -13.12 8.90 -2.39
C GLU A 68 -13.74 8.47 -1.05
N GLY A 69 -13.99 9.46 -0.18
CA GLY A 69 -14.45 9.22 1.19
C GLY A 69 -13.40 8.57 2.11
N PHE A 70 -12.13 8.54 1.71
CA PHE A 70 -11.02 7.88 2.42
C PHE A 70 -11.27 6.38 2.64
N ALA A 71 -12.02 5.77 1.71
CA ALA A 71 -12.36 4.36 1.74
C ALA A 71 -11.12 3.46 1.68
N LYS A 72 -11.12 2.39 2.47
CA LYS A 72 -10.02 1.40 2.49
C LYS A 72 -10.13 0.41 1.33
N THR A 73 -11.33 0.22 0.80
CA THR A 73 -11.61 -0.74 -0.28
C THR A 73 -12.42 -0.08 -1.40
N ASP A 74 -12.36 -0.68 -2.59
CA ASP A 74 -13.17 -0.25 -3.75
C ASP A 74 -14.68 -0.35 -3.44
N ALA A 75 -15.12 -1.43 -2.79
CA ALA A 75 -16.52 -1.59 -2.39
C ALA A 75 -17.03 -0.47 -1.47
N GLN A 76 -16.22 -0.04 -0.50
CA GLN A 76 -16.54 1.09 0.36
C GLN A 76 -16.63 2.39 -0.43
N ALA A 77 -15.66 2.64 -1.32
CA ALA A 77 -15.66 3.84 -2.15
C ALA A 77 -16.88 3.90 -3.08
N ARG A 78 -17.28 2.78 -3.69
CA ARG A 78 -18.50 2.66 -4.49
C ARG A 78 -19.76 2.96 -3.68
N ALA A 79 -19.82 2.48 -2.43
CA ALA A 79 -20.94 2.79 -1.54
C ALA A 79 -21.04 4.29 -1.24
N VAL A 80 -19.91 4.98 -1.03
CA VAL A 80 -19.85 6.43 -0.82
C VAL A 80 -20.42 7.20 -2.03
N VAL A 81 -20.17 6.71 -3.24
CA VAL A 81 -20.57 7.43 -4.47
C VAL A 81 -21.84 6.93 -5.13
N ALA A 82 -22.55 5.96 -4.56
CA ALA A 82 -23.67 5.28 -5.21
C ALA A 82 -24.77 6.22 -5.73
N GLY A 83 -24.99 7.37 -5.07
CA GLY A 83 -25.94 8.40 -5.48
C GLY A 83 -25.41 9.43 -6.49
N ARG A 84 -24.11 9.40 -6.82
CA ARG A 84 -23.46 10.37 -7.72
C ARG A 84 -23.50 9.88 -9.17
N LYS A 85 -23.56 10.82 -10.12
CA LYS A 85 -23.61 10.48 -11.57
C LYS A 85 -22.44 9.60 -12.03
N TYR A 86 -21.23 9.92 -11.57
CA TYR A 86 -20.00 9.14 -11.85
C TYR A 86 -19.84 7.90 -10.97
N GLY A 87 -20.73 7.69 -10.00
CA GLY A 87 -20.75 6.51 -9.14
C GLY A 87 -21.44 5.30 -9.77
N LYS A 88 -22.04 5.48 -10.96
CA LYS A 88 -22.60 4.38 -11.75
C LYS A 88 -21.47 3.62 -12.46
N PRO A 89 -21.54 2.27 -12.51
CA PRO A 89 -20.60 1.49 -13.30
C PRO A 89 -20.67 1.88 -14.78
N ALA A 90 -19.52 1.97 -15.44
CA ALA A 90 -19.43 2.06 -16.88
C ALA A 90 -19.73 0.70 -17.54
N ALA A 91 -19.71 0.65 -18.88
CA ALA A 91 -20.00 -0.57 -19.65
C ALA A 91 -19.08 -1.76 -19.31
N ASN A 92 -17.86 -1.50 -18.82
CA ASN A 92 -16.91 -2.51 -18.35
C ASN A 92 -17.10 -2.91 -16.87
N GLY A 93 -18.16 -2.44 -16.21
CA GLY A 93 -18.45 -2.73 -14.79
C GLY A 93 -17.62 -1.92 -13.79
N ILE A 94 -16.71 -1.06 -14.24
CA ILE A 94 -15.85 -0.25 -13.37
C ILE A 94 -16.55 1.04 -12.97
N VAL A 95 -16.39 1.45 -11.70
CA VAL A 95 -16.84 2.75 -11.18
C VAL A 95 -15.65 3.72 -11.08
N TYR A 96 -15.75 4.84 -11.81
CA TYR A 96 -14.70 5.88 -11.89
C TYR A 96 -14.94 6.98 -10.85
N TYR A 97 -14.98 6.59 -9.58
CA TYR A 97 -14.96 7.50 -8.43
C TYR A 97 -13.58 8.14 -8.22
N GLY A 98 -13.50 9.13 -7.33
CA GLY A 98 -12.28 9.87 -7.00
C GLY A 98 -11.14 8.98 -6.51
N ARG A 99 -10.01 8.99 -7.23
CA ARG A 99 -8.76 8.36 -6.77
C ARG A 99 -7.59 9.32 -6.85
N GLY A 100 -6.64 9.15 -5.94
CA GLY A 100 -5.38 9.86 -5.96
C GLY A 100 -5.40 11.24 -5.32
N HIS A 101 -4.26 11.94 -5.39
CA HIS A 101 -4.07 13.28 -4.82
C HIS A 101 -5.03 14.32 -5.36
N VAL A 102 -5.52 14.16 -6.60
CA VAL A 102 -6.44 15.10 -7.25
C VAL A 102 -7.90 14.61 -7.27
N GLN A 103 -8.17 13.44 -6.68
CA GLN A 103 -9.49 12.81 -6.69
C GLN A 103 -10.10 12.72 -8.11
N LEU A 104 -9.35 12.15 -9.05
CA LEU A 104 -9.76 12.00 -10.45
C LEU A 104 -11.05 11.18 -10.55
N THR A 105 -12.08 11.75 -11.16
CA THR A 105 -13.42 11.14 -11.36
C THR A 105 -13.75 11.07 -12.85
N TRP A 106 -14.74 10.27 -13.22
CA TRP A 106 -15.26 10.06 -14.60
C TRP A 106 -14.35 9.26 -15.53
N GLN A 107 -14.93 8.28 -16.24
CA GLN A 107 -14.21 7.42 -17.19
C GLN A 107 -13.44 8.23 -18.25
N SER A 108 -14.04 9.31 -18.77
CA SER A 108 -13.40 10.17 -19.78
C SER A 108 -12.11 10.79 -19.27
N ASN A 109 -12.08 11.24 -18.01
CA ASN A 109 -10.88 11.83 -17.43
C ASN A 109 -9.80 10.78 -17.19
N TYR A 110 -10.17 9.56 -16.79
CA TYR A 110 -9.22 8.44 -16.69
C TYR A 110 -8.64 8.10 -18.07
N LYS A 111 -9.48 8.09 -19.12
CA LYS A 111 -9.03 7.88 -20.49
C LYS A 111 -8.06 8.97 -20.95
N ASP A 112 -8.50 10.23 -20.92
CA ASP A 112 -7.70 11.37 -21.39
C ASP A 112 -6.38 11.51 -20.61
N THR A 113 -6.41 11.21 -19.31
CA THR A 113 -5.20 11.20 -18.48
C THR A 113 -4.30 10.03 -18.82
N GLY A 114 -4.85 8.83 -18.96
CA GLY A 114 -4.12 7.62 -19.31
C GLY A 114 -3.40 7.72 -20.65
N ASP A 115 -4.11 8.19 -21.67
CA ASP A 115 -3.57 8.42 -23.02
C ASP A 115 -2.37 9.38 -22.99
N LYS A 116 -2.44 10.45 -22.20
CA LYS A 116 -1.35 11.44 -22.07
C LYS A 116 -0.11 10.91 -21.37
N ILE A 117 -0.28 10.05 -20.35
CA ILE A 117 0.85 9.53 -19.57
C ILE A 117 1.34 8.16 -20.03
N GLY A 118 0.67 7.56 -21.03
CA GLY A 118 0.99 6.25 -21.59
C GLY A 118 0.58 5.08 -20.69
N LEU A 119 -0.50 5.22 -19.90
CA LEU A 119 -0.99 4.19 -18.97
C LEU A 119 -2.47 3.88 -19.20
N ASP A 120 -2.85 2.61 -19.13
CA ASP A 120 -4.25 2.20 -19.17
C ASP A 120 -4.94 2.41 -17.81
N LEU A 121 -5.32 3.67 -17.54
CA LEU A 121 -6.07 4.04 -16.35
C LEU A 121 -7.56 3.66 -16.46
N VAL A 122 -8.07 3.38 -17.65
CA VAL A 122 -9.47 2.97 -17.86
C VAL A 122 -9.66 1.54 -17.40
N GLY A 123 -8.79 0.62 -17.83
CA GLY A 123 -8.78 -0.77 -17.37
C GLY A 123 -8.23 -0.93 -15.95
N ASN A 124 -7.30 -0.06 -15.54
CA ASN A 124 -6.62 -0.15 -14.24
C ASN A 124 -6.71 1.16 -13.42
N PRO A 125 -7.91 1.59 -12.98
CA PRO A 125 -8.09 2.88 -12.30
C PRO A 125 -7.36 2.96 -10.95
N ASP A 126 -7.10 1.83 -10.30
CA ASP A 126 -6.37 1.79 -9.02
C ASP A 126 -4.88 2.16 -9.18
N LEU A 127 -4.36 2.28 -10.41
CA LEU A 127 -3.05 2.92 -10.66
C LEU A 127 -3.01 4.37 -10.15
N MET A 128 -4.15 5.06 -10.04
CA MET A 128 -4.24 6.38 -9.40
C MET A 128 -4.00 6.37 -7.89
N LEU A 129 -3.86 5.20 -7.27
CA LEU A 129 -3.49 5.05 -5.86
C LEU A 129 -1.98 4.82 -5.67
N ASP A 130 -1.23 4.67 -6.76
CA ASP A 130 0.22 4.72 -6.73
C ASP A 130 0.68 6.18 -6.49
N PRO A 131 1.56 6.43 -5.50
CA PRO A 131 2.02 7.79 -5.18
C PRO A 131 2.71 8.51 -6.34
N GLU A 132 3.54 7.83 -7.13
CA GLU A 132 4.27 8.45 -8.23
C GLU A 132 3.34 8.80 -9.38
N ILE A 133 2.49 7.84 -9.80
CA ILE A 133 1.52 8.05 -10.87
C ILE A 133 0.57 9.18 -10.49
N SER A 134 0.03 9.13 -9.27
CA SER A 134 -0.93 10.12 -8.82
C SER A 134 -0.32 11.52 -8.71
N ALA A 135 0.92 11.64 -8.24
CA ALA A 135 1.62 12.91 -8.18
C ALA A 135 1.93 13.46 -9.58
N ARG A 136 2.38 12.62 -10.51
CA ARG A 136 2.57 13.00 -11.92
C ARG A 136 1.28 13.53 -12.53
N VAL A 137 0.17 12.81 -12.36
CA VAL A 137 -1.15 13.21 -12.86
C VAL A 137 -1.58 14.55 -12.29
N LEU A 138 -1.43 14.76 -10.97
CA LEU A 138 -1.71 16.03 -10.31
C LEU A 138 -0.91 17.18 -10.96
N ILE A 139 0.40 17.01 -11.11
CA ILE A 139 1.30 18.07 -11.59
C ILE A 139 1.04 18.40 -13.06
N GLU A 140 1.07 17.40 -13.94
CA GLU A 140 0.85 17.62 -15.37
C GLU A 140 -0.57 18.15 -15.66
N GLY A 141 -1.57 17.68 -14.93
CA GLY A 141 -2.95 18.14 -15.09
C GLY A 141 -3.16 19.58 -14.63
N LEU A 142 -2.44 20.04 -13.61
CA LEU A 142 -2.41 21.47 -13.24
C LEU A 142 -1.70 22.32 -14.30
N ILE A 143 -0.60 21.83 -14.85
CA ILE A 143 0.17 22.54 -15.88
C ILE A 143 -0.65 22.70 -17.16
N ASP A 144 -1.32 21.66 -17.62
CA ASP A 144 -2.07 21.70 -18.88
C ASP A 144 -3.56 22.04 -18.74
N GLY A 145 -4.07 22.11 -17.51
CA GLY A 145 -5.45 22.49 -17.22
C GLY A 145 -6.50 21.51 -17.73
N ARG A 146 -6.16 20.25 -18.00
CA ARG A 146 -7.05 19.29 -18.71
C ARG A 146 -8.41 19.06 -18.06
N TRP A 147 -8.56 19.26 -16.75
CA TRP A 147 -9.82 19.01 -16.04
C TRP A 147 -10.79 20.18 -16.09
N ASN A 148 -10.36 21.34 -16.61
CA ASN A 148 -11.22 22.49 -16.73
C ASN A 148 -11.66 22.69 -18.18
N GLY A 149 -12.93 23.06 -18.39
CA GLY A 149 -13.51 23.17 -19.74
C GLY A 149 -12.80 24.20 -20.65
N LYS A 150 -11.99 25.10 -20.09
CA LYS A 150 -11.20 26.07 -20.86
C LYS A 150 -9.79 25.59 -21.20
N LYS A 151 -9.35 24.45 -20.64
CA LYS A 151 -7.98 23.90 -20.77
C LYS A 151 -6.89 24.92 -20.44
N LEU A 152 -7.16 25.77 -19.45
CA LEU A 152 -6.22 26.77 -18.97
C LEU A 152 -5.39 26.20 -17.83
N GLY A 153 -4.08 26.12 -18.02
CA GLY A 153 -3.14 25.69 -16.99
C GLY A 153 -3.03 26.66 -15.82
N ILE A 154 -2.44 26.20 -14.72
CA ILE A 154 -2.29 27.00 -13.49
C ILE A 154 -1.50 28.29 -13.70
N ALA A 155 -0.56 28.29 -14.66
CA ALA A 155 0.22 29.48 -15.05
C ALA A 155 -0.65 30.65 -15.54
N HIS A 156 -1.81 30.36 -16.11
CA HIS A 156 -2.75 31.41 -16.54
C HIS A 156 -3.31 32.19 -15.35
N TYR A 157 -3.58 31.52 -14.24
CA TYR A 157 -4.19 32.12 -13.05
C TYR A 157 -3.15 32.64 -12.07
N LEU A 158 -2.01 31.96 -11.97
CA LEU A 158 -0.93 32.30 -11.04
C LEU A 158 0.34 32.55 -11.86
N PRO A 159 0.44 33.65 -12.63
CA PRO A 159 1.61 33.92 -13.49
C PRO A 159 2.86 34.18 -12.65
N ASP A 160 4.05 34.01 -13.22
CA ASP A 160 5.29 34.38 -12.52
C ASP A 160 5.36 35.90 -12.31
N ASP A 161 5.02 36.64 -13.36
CA ASP A 161 5.00 38.10 -13.38
C ASP A 161 3.56 38.60 -13.46
N GLY A 162 3.06 39.14 -12.36
CA GLY A 162 1.71 39.69 -12.28
C GLY A 162 0.93 39.23 -11.04
N PRO A 163 -0.32 39.72 -10.90
CA PRO A 163 -1.16 39.38 -9.76
C PRO A 163 -1.67 37.94 -9.86
N ASP A 164 -1.77 37.27 -8.71
CA ASP A 164 -2.38 35.94 -8.60
C ASP A 164 -3.92 36.04 -8.60
N ASP A 165 -4.58 35.31 -9.50
CA ASP A 165 -6.02 35.04 -9.46
C ASP A 165 -6.29 33.70 -8.76
N GLU A 166 -6.03 33.67 -7.45
CA GLU A 166 -6.15 32.46 -6.63
C GLU A 166 -7.58 31.90 -6.58
N LYS A 167 -8.59 32.77 -6.75
CA LYS A 167 -9.99 32.35 -6.81
C LYS A 167 -10.25 31.53 -8.05
N ASN A 168 -9.88 32.02 -9.25
CA ASN A 168 -10.10 31.26 -10.47
C ASN A 168 -9.06 30.15 -10.69
N ALA A 169 -7.91 30.19 -10.01
CA ALA A 169 -6.96 29.07 -10.00
C ALA A 169 -7.63 27.75 -9.59
N ARG A 170 -8.64 27.78 -8.71
CA ARG A 170 -9.39 26.58 -8.30
C ARG A 170 -10.04 25.86 -9.48
N ARG A 171 -10.40 26.61 -10.53
CA ARG A 171 -11.00 26.08 -11.77
C ARG A 171 -10.16 25.00 -12.43
N THR A 172 -8.84 24.99 -12.20
CA THR A 172 -7.95 23.94 -12.73
C THR A 172 -8.32 22.54 -12.25
N VAL A 173 -8.92 22.39 -11.07
CA VAL A 173 -9.25 21.10 -10.45
C VAL A 173 -10.76 20.93 -10.23
N ASN A 174 -11.46 21.98 -9.80
CA ASN A 174 -12.89 21.94 -9.50
C ASN A 174 -13.53 23.30 -9.79
N VAL A 175 -14.84 23.44 -9.68
CA VAL A 175 -15.50 24.77 -9.64
C VAL A 175 -14.99 25.59 -8.43
N LEU A 176 -15.56 26.76 -8.16
CA LEU A 176 -15.06 27.66 -7.11
C LEU A 176 -15.27 27.16 -5.66
N ASP A 177 -15.70 25.92 -5.44
CA ASP A 177 -15.86 25.40 -4.09
C ASP A 177 -14.51 25.34 -3.34
N ARG A 178 -14.54 25.75 -2.06
CA ARG A 178 -13.37 25.82 -1.15
C ARG A 178 -12.17 26.63 -1.69
N TRP A 179 -12.38 27.53 -2.65
CA TRP A 179 -11.29 28.30 -3.27
C TRP A 179 -10.45 29.07 -2.25
N SER A 180 -11.08 29.65 -1.22
CA SER A 180 -10.40 30.47 -0.20
C SER A 180 -9.52 29.63 0.74
N ASP A 181 -9.94 28.40 1.05
CA ASP A 181 -9.13 27.48 1.84
C ASP A 181 -7.90 27.02 1.06
N ILE A 182 -8.07 26.68 -0.21
CA ILE A 182 -6.97 26.27 -1.09
C ILE A 182 -6.00 27.42 -1.32
N ALA A 183 -6.51 28.65 -1.52
CA ALA A 183 -5.69 29.85 -1.57
C ALA A 183 -4.84 30.03 -0.30
N ARG A 184 -5.43 29.83 0.89
CA ARG A 184 -4.69 29.88 2.16
C ARG A 184 -3.59 28.82 2.22
N TYR A 185 -3.88 27.57 1.84
CA TYR A 185 -2.87 26.50 1.81
C TYR A 185 -1.77 26.78 0.78
N TYR A 186 -2.14 27.24 -0.41
CA TYR A 186 -1.23 27.64 -1.48
C TYR A 186 -0.23 28.68 -0.98
N ARG A 187 -0.70 29.78 -0.37
CA ARG A 187 0.18 30.82 0.17
C ARG A 187 1.11 30.27 1.26
N ALA A 188 0.63 29.35 2.10
CA ALA A 188 1.45 28.72 3.13
C ALA A 188 2.57 27.86 2.52
N PHE A 189 2.24 27.00 1.55
CA PHE A 189 3.26 26.18 0.85
C PHE A 189 4.23 27.04 0.04
N LEU A 190 3.74 28.10 -0.62
CA LEU A 190 4.60 29.01 -1.38
C LEU A 190 5.62 29.70 -0.47
N ARG A 191 5.18 30.23 0.67
CA ARG A 191 6.11 30.80 1.67
C ARG A 191 7.15 29.77 2.15
N SER A 192 6.74 28.51 2.38
CA SER A 192 7.68 27.44 2.78
C SER A 192 8.69 27.11 1.68
N ILE A 193 8.26 27.11 0.42
CA ILE A 193 9.15 26.90 -0.74
C ILE A 193 10.13 28.06 -0.88
N ASP A 194 9.66 29.30 -0.78
CA ASP A 194 10.51 30.48 -0.91
C ASP A 194 11.50 30.60 0.25
N ALA A 195 11.05 30.36 1.48
CA ALA A 195 11.92 30.35 2.66
C ALA A 195 13.03 29.29 2.57
N SER A 196 12.80 28.20 1.84
CA SER A 196 13.77 27.13 1.60
C SER A 196 14.61 27.32 0.33
N GLY A 197 14.69 28.55 -0.17
CA GLY A 197 15.54 28.93 -1.31
C GLY A 197 14.86 28.74 -2.68
N GLY A 198 13.56 28.51 -2.72
CA GLY A 198 12.77 28.40 -3.94
C GLY A 198 13.12 27.18 -4.82
N ILE A 199 12.43 27.07 -5.94
CA ILE A 199 12.78 26.11 -7.00
C ILE A 199 13.86 26.72 -7.88
N PRO A 200 15.04 26.07 -8.02
CA PRO A 200 16.10 26.57 -8.90
C PRO A 200 15.59 26.70 -10.34
N LYS A 201 15.75 27.90 -10.92
CA LYS A 201 15.42 28.14 -12.33
C LYS A 201 16.52 27.65 -13.27
N THR A 202 17.74 27.48 -12.77
CA THR A 202 18.90 26.96 -13.52
C THR A 202 18.88 25.43 -13.54
N VAL A 203 19.33 24.87 -14.66
CA VAL A 203 19.43 23.42 -14.87
C VAL A 203 20.56 22.89 -13.99
N VAL A 204 20.23 22.31 -12.83
CA VAL A 204 20.99 21.15 -12.36
C VAL A 204 20.42 20.00 -13.16
N GLU A 205 21.18 19.53 -14.14
CA GLU A 205 20.79 18.34 -14.89
C GLU A 205 20.54 17.24 -13.84
N PRO A 206 19.33 16.65 -13.76
CA PRO A 206 19.21 15.40 -13.01
C PRO A 206 20.24 14.44 -13.62
N ALA A 207 20.89 13.62 -12.79
CA ALA A 207 21.85 12.63 -13.27
C ALA A 207 21.23 11.76 -14.38
N GLY A 208 21.49 12.15 -15.63
CA GLY A 208 21.00 11.56 -16.88
C GLY A 208 19.48 11.44 -17.04
N PRO A 209 19.00 11.15 -18.25
CA PRO A 209 17.70 10.52 -18.40
C PRO A 209 17.81 9.13 -17.75
N ARG A 210 17.33 8.99 -16.51
CA ARG A 210 16.66 7.72 -16.21
C ARG A 210 15.40 7.76 -17.04
N LEU A 211 15.48 7.08 -18.19
CA LEU A 211 14.33 6.62 -18.96
C LEU A 211 13.18 6.47 -17.97
N VAL A 212 12.08 7.20 -18.17
CA VAL A 212 10.81 6.52 -17.93
C VAL A 212 11.00 5.24 -18.73
N PRO A 213 11.02 4.05 -18.12
CA PRO A 213 10.85 2.89 -18.97
C PRO A 213 9.55 3.24 -19.71
N GLY A 214 9.62 3.47 -21.03
CA GLY A 214 8.48 3.06 -21.85
C GLY A 214 8.15 1.66 -21.34
N PRO A 215 6.84 1.32 -21.15
CA PRO A 215 6.47 0.04 -20.56
C PRO A 215 7.41 -0.97 -21.15
N ALA A 216 8.28 -1.57 -20.31
CA ALA A 216 9.39 -2.36 -20.80
C ALA A 216 8.79 -3.26 -21.88
N PRO A 217 9.35 -3.34 -23.11
CA PRO A 217 8.82 -4.28 -24.09
C PRO A 217 8.67 -5.56 -23.31
N VAL A 218 7.43 -6.06 -23.18
CA VAL A 218 7.06 -7.06 -22.16
C VAL A 218 8.25 -7.98 -22.07
N PRO A 219 9.05 -7.94 -20.98
CA PRO A 219 10.27 -8.71 -20.96
C PRO A 219 9.79 -10.11 -21.26
N ALA A 220 10.31 -10.78 -22.29
CA ALA A 220 10.14 -12.22 -22.38
C ALA A 220 10.43 -12.72 -20.97
N PRO A 221 9.44 -13.32 -20.29
CA PRO A 221 9.24 -13.20 -18.84
C PRO A 221 10.58 -13.32 -18.13
N MET A 222 11.16 -12.18 -17.71
CA MET A 222 12.42 -12.26 -16.98
C MET A 222 12.10 -12.91 -15.63
N PRO A 223 12.99 -13.78 -15.14
CA PRO A 223 12.70 -14.64 -14.02
C PRO A 223 12.25 -13.77 -12.85
N GLN A 224 11.14 -14.16 -12.22
CA GLN A 224 10.76 -13.62 -10.91
C GLN A 224 12.05 -13.56 -10.06
N PRO A 225 12.30 -12.49 -9.26
CA PRO A 225 13.32 -12.60 -8.23
C PRO A 225 12.99 -13.90 -7.50
N GLY A 226 13.92 -14.86 -7.58
CA GLY A 226 13.67 -16.19 -7.04
C GLY A 226 13.10 -15.98 -5.65
N LYS A 227 11.97 -16.63 -5.34
CA LYS A 227 11.44 -16.70 -3.98
C LYS A 227 12.65 -16.77 -3.05
N PRO A 228 12.78 -15.90 -2.03
CA PRO A 228 13.95 -15.95 -1.17
C PRO A 228 14.13 -17.42 -0.78
N ASP A 229 15.26 -17.99 -1.17
CA ASP A 229 15.51 -19.38 -0.89
C ASP A 229 15.64 -19.45 0.62
N ILE A 230 14.56 -19.88 1.28
CA ILE A 230 14.48 -19.97 2.73
C ILE A 230 15.25 -21.20 3.23
N LEU A 231 15.62 -22.10 2.33
CA LEU A 231 16.25 -23.37 2.64
C LEU A 231 17.64 -23.20 3.29
N PRO A 232 18.54 -22.31 2.80
CA PRO A 232 19.78 -21.96 3.50
C PRO A 232 19.56 -21.39 4.91
N VAL A 233 18.50 -20.61 5.11
CA VAL A 233 18.16 -20.01 6.41
C VAL A 233 17.63 -21.09 7.37
N LEU A 234 16.78 -21.99 6.88
CA LEU A 234 16.26 -23.13 7.64
C LEU A 234 17.37 -24.13 8.02
N LEU A 235 18.28 -24.44 7.09
CA LEU A 235 19.43 -25.29 7.35
C LEU A 235 20.39 -24.65 8.37
N LEU A 236 20.64 -23.34 8.28
CA LEU A 236 21.43 -22.60 9.26
C LEU A 236 20.80 -22.65 10.65
N LEU A 237 19.50 -22.39 10.75
CA LEU A 237 18.76 -22.48 12.01
C LEU A 237 18.79 -23.89 12.61
N LEU A 238 18.60 -24.93 11.78
CA LEU A 238 18.70 -26.32 12.20
C LEU A 238 20.08 -26.65 12.78
N SER A 239 21.15 -26.16 12.12
CA SER A 239 22.53 -26.36 12.56
C SER A 239 22.85 -25.67 13.90
N LEU A 240 22.28 -24.48 14.14
CA LEU A 240 22.44 -23.73 15.39
C LEU A 240 21.69 -24.41 16.55
N ILE A 241 20.51 -24.96 16.27
CA ILE A 241 19.70 -25.71 17.24
C ILE A 241 20.42 -27.01 17.64
N GLU A 242 20.95 -27.77 16.68
CA GLU A 242 21.74 -28.98 16.97
C GLU A 242 22.97 -28.67 17.83
N LYS A 243 23.73 -27.62 17.47
CA LYS A 243 24.93 -27.21 18.21
C LYS A 243 24.60 -26.86 19.66
N ARG A 244 23.47 -26.17 19.88
CA ARG A 244 23.00 -25.82 21.22
C ARG A 244 22.53 -27.04 22.01
N ARG A 245 21.73 -27.94 21.42
CA ARG A 245 21.27 -29.15 22.11
C ARG A 245 22.40 -30.11 22.47
N LYS A 246 23.40 -30.23 21.60
CA LYS A 246 24.61 -31.02 21.89
C LYS A 246 25.40 -30.45 23.07
N ALA A 247 25.45 -29.12 23.22
CA ALA A 247 26.03 -28.46 24.39
C ALA A 247 25.18 -28.66 25.67
N GLU A 248 23.87 -28.90 25.52
CA GLU A 248 22.94 -29.23 26.61
C GLU A 248 22.88 -30.73 26.95
N GLY A 249 23.72 -31.57 26.33
CA GLY A 249 23.82 -33.01 26.61
C GLY A 249 22.64 -33.85 26.09
N LYS A 250 21.75 -33.27 25.27
CA LYS A 250 20.57 -33.95 24.70
C LYS A 250 20.88 -34.44 23.28
N SER A 251 20.67 -35.73 23.01
CA SER A 251 21.01 -36.37 21.73
C SER A 251 19.78 -36.86 20.97
N ASP A 252 19.24 -36.00 20.11
CA ASP A 252 18.15 -36.36 19.17
C ASP A 252 18.68 -36.42 17.72
N ALA A 253 19.91 -36.92 17.56
CA ALA A 253 20.66 -36.85 16.31
C ALA A 253 19.94 -37.49 15.10
N GLY A 254 19.06 -38.48 15.33
CA GLY A 254 18.29 -39.13 14.28
C GLY A 254 17.18 -38.25 13.68
N GLU A 255 16.53 -37.43 14.49
CA GLU A 255 15.38 -36.62 14.05
C GLU A 255 15.82 -35.43 13.20
N PHE A 256 16.89 -34.75 13.62
CA PHE A 256 17.45 -33.65 12.85
C PHE A 256 18.07 -34.11 11.53
N GLU A 257 18.58 -35.34 11.46
CA GLU A 257 19.12 -35.92 10.24
C GLU A 257 18.02 -36.24 9.22
N ILE A 258 16.83 -36.65 9.67
CA ILE A 258 15.65 -36.83 8.82
C ILE A 258 15.19 -35.48 8.26
N ILE A 259 15.09 -34.46 9.11
CA ILE A 259 14.69 -33.09 8.70
C ILE A 259 15.71 -32.51 7.71
N ARG A 260 17.01 -32.68 7.98
CA ARG A 260 18.09 -32.27 7.08
C ARG A 260 17.99 -32.96 5.72
N LYS A 261 17.76 -34.28 5.67
CA LYS A 261 17.59 -35.04 4.43
C LYS A 261 16.38 -34.55 3.61
N VAL A 262 15.25 -34.25 4.26
CA VAL A 262 14.07 -33.69 3.59
C VAL A 262 14.36 -32.30 3.03
N LEU A 263 15.00 -31.42 3.81
CA LEU A 263 15.38 -30.08 3.36
C LEU A 263 16.40 -30.13 2.21
N GLU A 264 17.37 -31.02 2.24
CA GLU A 264 18.35 -31.20 1.15
C GLU A 264 17.71 -31.82 -0.11
N GLN A 265 16.72 -32.71 0.03
CA GLN A 265 15.93 -33.19 -1.13
C GLN A 265 15.13 -32.07 -1.80
N LEU A 266 14.64 -31.11 -1.02
CA LEU A 266 13.95 -29.92 -1.54
C LEU A 266 14.91 -28.94 -2.25
N ARG A 267 16.23 -29.04 -2.00
CA ARG A 267 17.28 -28.20 -2.60
C ARG A 267 17.56 -28.54 -4.06
N GLY A 268 17.19 -29.75 -4.51
CA GLY A 268 17.45 -30.28 -5.86
C GLY A 268 16.22 -30.42 -6.77
N ALA A 269 15.01 -30.12 -6.29
CA ALA A 269 13.78 -30.30 -7.06
C ALA A 269 13.63 -29.18 -8.12
N LYS A 270 13.79 -29.52 -9.41
CA LYS A 270 13.39 -28.63 -10.51
C LYS A 270 11.84 -28.59 -10.60
N PRO A 271 11.24 -27.44 -10.97
CA PRO A 271 9.81 -27.41 -11.25
C PRO A 271 9.51 -28.23 -12.50
N ALA A 272 8.86 -29.38 -12.33
CA ALA A 272 8.25 -30.13 -13.43
C ALA A 272 6.84 -29.56 -13.70
N GLU A 273 6.42 -29.58 -14.98
CA GLU A 273 5.03 -29.29 -15.37
C GLU A 273 4.05 -30.13 -14.56
N PRO A 274 2.85 -29.60 -14.24
CA PRO A 274 1.91 -30.30 -13.39
C PRO A 274 1.42 -31.58 -14.08
N PRO A 275 1.49 -32.75 -13.44
CA PRO A 275 0.92 -33.98 -13.99
C PRO A 275 -0.60 -33.85 -14.06
N PRO A 276 -1.28 -34.61 -14.94
CA PRO A 276 -2.73 -34.59 -15.03
C PRO A 276 -3.33 -34.99 -13.68
N LEU A 277 -4.30 -34.19 -13.21
CA LEU A 277 -4.92 -34.36 -11.91
C LEU A 277 -5.64 -35.70 -11.84
N THR A 278 -5.33 -36.49 -10.80
CA THR A 278 -6.13 -37.67 -10.46
C THR A 278 -7.53 -37.25 -10.00
N PRO A 279 -8.56 -38.12 -10.11
CA PRO A 279 -9.97 -37.78 -9.83
C PRO A 279 -10.21 -37.21 -8.43
N ILE A 280 -9.35 -37.55 -7.46
CA ILE A 280 -9.43 -37.09 -6.07
C ILE A 280 -9.03 -35.61 -5.94
N ASN A 281 -8.06 -35.14 -6.73
CA ASN A 281 -7.60 -33.75 -6.70
C ASN A 281 -8.57 -32.79 -7.39
N ALA A 282 -9.35 -33.28 -8.37
CA ALA A 282 -10.41 -32.52 -9.02
C ALA A 282 -11.62 -32.28 -8.10
N ALA A 283 -11.97 -33.26 -7.24
CA ALA A 283 -13.10 -33.15 -6.32
C ALA A 283 -12.81 -32.19 -5.15
N LEU A 284 -11.62 -32.25 -4.56
CA LEU A 284 -11.23 -31.36 -3.46
C LEU A 284 -10.98 -29.92 -3.93
N GLY A 285 -10.43 -29.76 -5.15
CA GLY A 285 -10.23 -28.47 -5.79
C GLY A 285 -11.54 -27.79 -6.19
N ASN A 286 -12.53 -28.53 -6.69
CA ASN A 286 -13.83 -27.97 -7.10
C ASN A 286 -14.74 -27.65 -5.89
N ALA A 287 -14.70 -28.45 -4.82
CA ALA A 287 -15.54 -28.22 -3.64
C ALA A 287 -15.12 -26.99 -2.82
N ILE A 288 -13.82 -26.62 -2.85
CA ILE A 288 -13.26 -25.56 -1.99
C ILE A 288 -12.73 -24.36 -2.81
N GLY A 289 -12.44 -24.54 -4.10
CA GLY A 289 -11.84 -23.52 -4.95
C GLY A 289 -12.81 -22.54 -5.61
N GLN A 290 -14.08 -22.89 -5.81
CA GLN A 290 -15.03 -21.99 -6.49
C GLN A 290 -15.47 -20.76 -5.68
N PRO A 291 -15.54 -20.76 -4.33
CA PRO A 291 -15.97 -19.56 -3.60
C PRO A 291 -14.86 -18.55 -3.26
N LEU A 292 -13.58 -18.87 -3.40
CA LEU A 292 -12.49 -18.04 -2.86
C LEU A 292 -11.27 -18.00 -3.80
N ASN A 293 -11.20 -16.95 -4.62
CA ASN A 293 -10.09 -16.60 -5.52
C ASN A 293 -8.68 -16.79 -4.90
N GLY A 294 -8.13 -18.00 -4.99
CA GLY A 294 -6.73 -18.40 -5.22
C GLY A 294 -5.59 -17.88 -4.32
N ARG A 295 -5.79 -16.91 -3.42
CA ARG A 295 -4.70 -16.20 -2.72
C ARG A 295 -4.55 -16.53 -1.24
N LYS A 296 -5.42 -17.37 -0.67
CA LYS A 296 -5.38 -17.77 0.77
C LYS A 296 -4.97 -19.23 1.00
N THR A 297 -4.83 -20.02 -0.06
CA THR A 297 -4.61 -21.47 0.02
C THR A 297 -3.19 -21.82 0.52
N GLY A 298 -2.16 -21.07 0.14
CA GLY A 298 -0.78 -21.36 0.57
C GLY A 298 -0.55 -21.19 2.07
N ILE A 299 -1.18 -20.18 2.69
CA ILE A 299 -1.08 -19.93 4.13
C ILE A 299 -1.92 -20.94 4.91
N GLY A 300 -3.08 -21.34 4.39
CA GLY A 300 -3.92 -22.37 4.99
C GLY A 300 -3.25 -23.75 5.00
N VAL A 301 -2.59 -24.11 3.89
CA VAL A 301 -1.86 -25.38 3.76
C VAL A 301 -0.60 -25.39 4.62
N LEU A 302 0.17 -24.29 4.66
CA LEU A 302 1.32 -24.16 5.57
C LEU A 302 0.92 -24.17 7.04
N GLY A 303 -0.22 -23.55 7.38
CA GLY A 303 -0.79 -23.59 8.72
C GLY A 303 -1.21 -25.00 9.11
N LEU A 304 -1.92 -25.73 8.25
CA LEU A 304 -2.31 -27.13 8.47
C LEU A 304 -1.11 -28.06 8.60
N LEU A 305 -0.08 -27.88 7.77
CA LEU A 305 1.18 -28.64 7.87
C LEU A 305 1.89 -28.36 9.20
N ALA A 306 2.04 -27.10 9.60
CA ALA A 306 2.63 -26.73 10.88
C ALA A 306 1.82 -27.29 12.07
N THR A 307 0.50 -27.28 11.99
CA THR A 307 -0.40 -27.87 13.00
C THR A 307 -0.34 -29.40 13.03
N SER A 308 -0.20 -30.06 11.89
CA SER A 308 -0.05 -31.52 11.82
C SER A 308 1.30 -32.03 12.36
N LEU A 309 2.32 -31.17 12.36
CA LEU A 309 3.67 -31.50 12.85
C LEU A 309 3.87 -31.14 14.33
N LEU A 310 2.99 -30.32 14.91
CA LEU A 310 3.05 -29.88 16.31
C LEU A 310 3.05 -31.05 17.32
N PRO A 311 2.21 -32.09 17.18
CA PRO A 311 2.24 -33.26 18.07
C PRO A 311 3.54 -34.07 17.96
N THR A 312 4.16 -34.05 16.77
CA THR A 312 5.40 -34.79 16.49
C THR A 312 6.63 -34.05 17.01
N LEU A 313 6.62 -32.72 16.96
CA LEU A 313 7.70 -31.86 17.44
C LEU A 313 7.66 -31.65 18.96
N PHE A 314 6.49 -31.84 19.59
CA PHE A 314 6.27 -31.60 21.03
C PHE A 314 5.37 -32.68 21.65
N PRO A 315 5.83 -33.95 21.74
CA PRO A 315 5.01 -35.10 22.13
C PRO A 315 4.47 -35.02 23.57
N GLU A 316 5.14 -34.30 24.46
CA GLU A 316 4.71 -34.19 25.87
C GLU A 316 3.53 -33.23 26.09
N ASN A 317 3.23 -32.35 25.12
CA ASN A 317 2.16 -31.33 25.23
C ASN A 317 1.25 -31.23 23.99
N GLY A 318 1.45 -32.09 22.98
CA GLY A 318 0.76 -32.03 21.68
C GLY A 318 -0.76 -32.13 21.80
N GLU A 319 -1.28 -33.03 22.63
CA GLU A 319 -2.74 -33.15 22.87
C GLU A 319 -3.34 -31.93 23.57
N ALA A 320 -2.61 -31.31 24.50
CA ALA A 320 -3.09 -30.13 25.23
C ALA A 320 -3.17 -28.89 24.32
N ILE A 321 -2.22 -28.75 23.41
CA ILE A 321 -2.19 -27.67 22.42
C ILE A 321 -3.31 -27.85 21.37
N VAL A 322 -3.59 -29.09 20.95
CA VAL A 322 -4.70 -29.42 20.05
C VAL A 322 -6.05 -29.15 20.73
N LYS A 323 -6.22 -29.56 22.00
CA LYS A 323 -7.44 -29.27 22.78
C LYS A 323 -7.67 -27.78 23.04
N ALA A 324 -6.60 -27.00 23.23
CA ALA A 324 -6.70 -25.54 23.39
C ALA A 324 -7.15 -24.82 22.11
N PHE A 325 -6.97 -25.47 20.94
CA PHE A 325 -7.49 -24.99 19.66
C PHE A 325 -8.95 -25.38 19.42
N ASP A 326 -9.40 -26.52 19.96
CA ASP A 326 -10.78 -27.04 19.82
C ASP A 326 -11.78 -26.42 20.82
N LEU A 327 -11.32 -25.92 21.97
CA LEU A 327 -12.18 -25.32 23.00
C LEU A 327 -11.87 -23.82 23.16
N GLY A 328 -12.85 -22.96 22.85
CA GLY A 328 -12.72 -21.51 22.83
C GLY A 328 -11.96 -20.88 24.01
N ALA A 329 -10.69 -20.55 23.76
CA ALA A 329 -9.90 -19.36 24.09
C ALA A 329 -9.85 -18.73 25.51
N ALA A 330 -10.52 -19.23 26.55
CA ALA A 330 -10.40 -18.61 27.88
C ALA A 330 -9.52 -19.41 28.86
N ASP A 331 -9.76 -20.72 29.00
CA ASP A 331 -9.16 -21.52 30.06
C ASP A 331 -7.70 -21.96 29.76
N GLY A 332 -7.31 -21.96 28.48
CA GLY A 332 -5.97 -22.35 28.03
C GLY A 332 -4.92 -21.24 28.14
N ALA A 333 -5.34 -19.97 28.08
CA ALA A 333 -4.43 -18.83 28.13
C ALA A 333 -3.85 -18.62 29.54
N GLU A 334 -4.65 -18.89 30.58
CA GLU A 334 -4.24 -18.74 31.99
C GLU A 334 -3.24 -19.82 32.41
N LYS A 335 -3.38 -21.05 31.88
CA LYS A 335 -2.41 -22.14 32.10
C LYS A 335 -1.11 -21.95 31.30
N LEU A 336 -1.17 -21.28 30.14
CA LEU A 336 0.03 -20.92 29.36
C LEU A 336 0.89 -19.83 30.03
N ALA A 337 0.28 -18.94 30.82
CA ALA A 337 0.98 -17.84 31.48
C ALA A 337 1.86 -18.31 32.67
N ASN A 338 1.53 -19.45 33.29
CA ASN A 338 2.14 -19.89 34.55
C ASN A 338 3.18 -21.03 34.41
N GLY A 339 3.50 -21.48 33.18
CA GLY A 339 4.45 -22.59 32.92
C GLY A 339 5.59 -22.18 31.97
N THR A 340 6.79 -22.08 32.50
CA THR A 340 8.08 -21.64 31.90
C THR A 340 8.37 -22.01 30.42
N SER A 341 8.43 -21.00 29.54
CA SER A 341 9.66 -20.53 28.84
C SER A 341 9.31 -19.42 27.82
N VAL A 342 10.20 -18.43 27.69
CA VAL A 342 9.98 -17.17 26.92
C VAL A 342 9.52 -17.40 25.47
N LEU A 343 9.94 -18.50 24.83
CA LEU A 343 9.53 -18.87 23.47
C LEU A 343 8.07 -19.37 23.39
N HIS A 344 7.56 -20.06 24.41
CA HIS A 344 6.15 -20.46 24.49
C HIS A 344 5.24 -19.24 24.64
N GLY A 345 5.69 -18.22 25.39
CA GLY A 345 5.01 -16.92 25.48
C GLY A 345 5.00 -16.17 24.15
N ILE A 346 6.09 -16.16 23.40
CA ILE A 346 6.18 -15.46 22.10
C ILE A 346 5.35 -16.16 21.03
N PHE A 347 5.46 -17.48 20.87
CA PHE A 347 4.68 -18.22 19.87
C PHE A 347 3.21 -18.35 20.25
N GLY A 348 2.90 -18.50 21.54
CA GLY A 348 1.54 -18.40 22.08
C GLY A 348 0.93 -17.02 21.88
N ALA A 349 1.69 -15.94 22.08
CA ALA A 349 1.24 -14.57 21.81
C ALA A 349 1.04 -14.30 20.32
N LEU A 350 1.89 -14.82 19.43
CA LEU A 350 1.74 -14.67 17.98
C LEU A 350 0.55 -15.47 17.44
N ALA A 351 0.35 -16.69 17.92
CA ALA A 351 -0.82 -17.51 17.59
C ALA A 351 -2.10 -16.89 18.17
N GLY A 352 -2.06 -16.43 19.42
CA GLY A 352 -3.13 -15.70 20.10
C GLY A 352 -3.48 -14.39 19.40
N TRP A 353 -2.50 -13.62 18.92
CA TRP A 353 -2.70 -12.41 18.12
C TRP A 353 -3.40 -12.70 16.78
N GLY A 354 -3.03 -13.80 16.13
CA GLY A 354 -3.67 -14.28 14.91
C GLY A 354 -5.11 -14.78 15.12
N VAL A 355 -5.42 -15.31 16.30
CA VAL A 355 -6.76 -15.77 16.69
C VAL A 355 -7.63 -14.62 17.21
N LEU A 356 -7.11 -13.72 18.03
CA LEU A 356 -7.81 -12.52 18.54
C LEU A 356 -8.18 -11.56 17.41
N GLY A 357 -7.27 -11.32 16.45
CA GLY A 357 -7.55 -10.53 15.26
C GLY A 357 -8.57 -11.17 14.30
N LYS A 358 -8.83 -12.47 14.44
CA LYS A 358 -9.93 -13.18 13.77
C LYS A 358 -11.21 -13.11 14.61
N ALA A 359 -11.15 -13.35 15.92
CA ALA A 359 -12.28 -13.30 16.83
C ALA A 359 -12.95 -11.93 16.85
N GLU A 360 -12.18 -10.84 16.86
CA GLU A 360 -12.70 -9.46 16.74
C GLU A 360 -13.51 -9.25 15.45
N LYS A 361 -13.03 -9.80 14.33
CA LYS A 361 -13.76 -9.77 13.03
C LYS A 361 -15.02 -10.63 13.05
N TRP A 362 -15.02 -11.76 13.75
CA TRP A 362 -16.18 -12.65 13.87
C TRP A 362 -17.25 -12.07 14.82
N VAL A 363 -16.85 -11.46 15.93
CA VAL A 363 -17.76 -10.79 16.88
C VAL A 363 -18.44 -9.59 16.20
N HIS A 364 -17.72 -8.83 15.36
CA HIS A 364 -18.32 -7.75 14.57
C HIS A 364 -19.22 -8.23 13.42
N LEU A 365 -19.00 -9.44 12.90
CA LEU A 365 -19.88 -10.03 11.88
C LEU A 365 -21.16 -10.61 12.48
N ILE A 366 -21.08 -11.19 13.69
CA ILE A 366 -22.18 -11.91 14.34
C ILE A 366 -23.11 -10.96 15.12
N LEU A 367 -22.58 -9.93 15.78
CA LEU A 367 -23.39 -9.10 16.69
C LEU A 367 -24.15 -7.95 16.05
N GLY A 368 -24.09 -7.76 14.72
CA GLY A 368 -25.02 -6.91 13.99
C GLY A 368 -25.47 -5.62 14.69
N LYS A 369 -24.56 -4.85 15.29
CA LYS A 369 -24.89 -3.57 15.93
C LYS A 369 -24.32 -2.42 15.10
N LYS A 370 -25.24 -1.69 14.46
CA LYS A 370 -25.07 -0.27 14.19
C LYS A 370 -24.84 0.47 15.49
N VAL A 371 -23.77 1.26 15.57
CA VAL A 371 -23.67 2.51 16.34
C VAL A 371 -22.73 3.36 15.47
N GLY A 372 -23.16 4.47 14.88
CA GLY A 372 -23.46 5.73 15.55
C GLY A 372 -22.29 6.66 15.27
#